data_AF-A0A8B8CPV6-F1
#
_entry.id   AF-A0A8B8CPV6-F1
#
_cell.length_a   1.000
_cell.length_b   1.000
_cell.length_c   1.000
_cell.angle_alpha   90.00
_cell.angle_beta   90.00
_cell.angle_gamma   90.00
#
_symmetry.space_group_name_H-M   'P 1'
#
loop_
_entity.id
_entity.type
_entity.pdbx_description
1 polymer ?
#
loop_
_entity_poly.entity_id
_entity_poly.type
_entity_poly.pdbx_seq_one_letter_code
_entity_poly.pdbx_strand_id
1 'polypeptide(L)'
;MTGQQQQQQFQRFRVGDARSYLDQVKLQFGNQPQVYNDFLDIMKEFRSQTIDAPGVINRVSNLFKGHPDIIVGFNTFMPPWYKIEVQAN
;
A
#
# COMPACT_ATOMS: atom_id res chain seq x y z
N MET A 1 25.31 -10.16 -29.69
CA MET A 1 25.34 -8.69 -29.55
C MET A 1 23.93 -8.22 -29.19
N THR A 2 23.83 -7.56 -28.04
CA THR A 2 22.75 -6.66 -27.57
C THR A 2 21.30 -7.17 -27.56
N GLY A 3 20.90 -7.67 -26.39
CA GLY A 3 19.49 -7.74 -25.97
C GLY A 3 18.99 -6.36 -25.57
N GLN A 4 17.94 -5.89 -26.24
CA GLN A 4 17.21 -4.68 -25.88
C GLN A 4 15.75 -4.83 -26.33
N GLN A 5 14.95 -5.59 -25.58
CA GLN A 5 13.48 -5.51 -25.64
C GLN A 5 12.88 -5.74 -24.25
N GLN A 6 13.16 -4.84 -23.31
CA GLN A 6 12.42 -4.84 -22.03
C GLN A 6 12.45 -3.48 -21.33
N GLN A 7 11.96 -2.43 -22.00
CA GLN A 7 11.79 -1.11 -21.36
C GLN A 7 10.42 -0.44 -21.59
N GLN A 8 9.40 -1.17 -22.09
CA GLN A 8 8.04 -0.61 -22.28
C GLN A 8 6.95 -1.17 -21.35
N GLN A 9 7.30 -1.68 -20.16
CA GLN A 9 6.29 -2.05 -19.15
C GLN A 9 6.23 -1.14 -17.92
N PHE A 10 7.07 -0.11 -17.79
CA PHE A 10 7.09 0.72 -16.58
C PHE A 10 5.97 1.78 -16.45
N GLN A 11 5.04 1.86 -17.41
CA GLN A 11 3.98 2.88 -17.41
C GLN A 11 2.55 2.34 -17.36
N ARG A 12 2.33 1.02 -17.46
CA ARG A 12 0.98 0.41 -17.33
C ARG A 12 0.68 -0.15 -15.92
N PHE A 13 1.68 -0.25 -15.05
CA PHE A 13 1.57 -0.73 -13.66
C PHE A 13 1.34 0.40 -12.63
N ARG A 14 0.52 1.42 -12.95
CA ARG A 14 0.22 2.49 -11.96
C ARG A 14 -1.23 2.55 -11.50
N VAL A 15 -2.13 1.80 -12.16
CA VAL A 15 -3.55 1.72 -11.78
C VAL A 15 -4.04 0.26 -11.72
N GLY A 16 -3.40 -0.65 -12.46
CA GLY A 16 -3.65 -2.09 -12.33
C GLY A 16 -3.25 -2.66 -10.97
N ASP A 17 -2.18 -2.12 -10.38
CA ASP A 17 -1.60 -2.61 -9.12
C ASP A 17 -2.42 -2.29 -7.89
N ALA A 18 -3.22 -1.22 -7.87
CA ALA A 18 -4.04 -0.91 -6.70
C ALA A 18 -5.07 -2.04 -6.46
N ARG A 19 -5.61 -2.63 -7.53
CA ARG A 19 -6.50 -3.77 -7.45
C ARG A 19 -5.75 -5.03 -7.01
N SER A 20 -4.57 -5.29 -7.56
CA SER A 20 -3.70 -6.40 -7.13
C SER A 20 -3.24 -6.27 -5.69
N TYR A 21 -2.98 -5.06 -5.21
CA TYR A 21 -2.64 -4.76 -3.82
C TYR A 21 -3.83 -5.05 -2.91
N LEU A 22 -5.03 -4.58 -3.26
CA LEU A 22 -6.25 -4.94 -2.51
C LEU A 22 -6.50 -6.45 -2.50
N ASP A 23 -6.20 -7.15 -3.59
CA ASP A 23 -6.29 -8.61 -3.66
C ASP A 23 -5.26 -9.29 -2.74
N GLN A 24 -4.01 -8.82 -2.73
CA GLN A 24 -2.99 -9.31 -1.80
C GLN A 24 -3.35 -9.07 -0.33
N VAL A 25 -3.84 -7.88 0.02
CA VAL A 25 -4.33 -7.57 1.37
C VAL A 25 -5.48 -8.50 1.71
N LYS A 26 -6.42 -8.72 0.78
CA LYS A 26 -7.56 -9.61 1.00
C LYS A 26 -7.17 -11.09 1.12
N LEU A 27 -6.14 -11.53 0.41
CA LEU A 27 -5.59 -12.89 0.53
C LEU A 27 -4.86 -13.09 1.86
N GLN A 28 -3.99 -12.14 2.24
CA GLN A 28 -3.25 -12.19 3.51
C GLN A 28 -4.16 -12.06 4.73
N PHE A 29 -5.12 -11.13 4.67
CA PHE A 29 -6.09 -10.88 5.73
C PHE A 29 -7.45 -11.54 5.45
N GLY A 30 -7.49 -12.61 4.66
CA GLY A 30 -8.73 -13.33 4.34
C GLY A 30 -9.45 -13.86 5.57
N ASN A 31 -8.67 -14.20 6.61
CA ASN A 31 -9.17 -14.63 7.92
C ASN A 31 -9.48 -13.46 8.87
N GLN A 32 -9.14 -12.22 8.47
CA GLN A 32 -9.24 -11.02 9.30
C GLN A 32 -9.95 -9.89 8.53
N PRO A 33 -11.27 -10.00 8.30
CA PRO A 33 -12.03 -8.98 7.58
C PRO A 33 -12.02 -7.60 8.26
N GLN A 34 -11.72 -7.56 9.57
CA GLN A 34 -11.55 -6.32 10.32
C GLN A 34 -10.40 -5.48 9.78
N VAL A 35 -9.25 -6.10 9.48
CA VAL A 35 -8.07 -5.40 8.95
C VAL A 35 -8.37 -4.73 7.62
N TYR A 36 -9.10 -5.42 6.73
CA TYR A 36 -9.52 -4.85 5.46
C TYR A 36 -10.51 -3.68 5.64
N ASN A 37 -11.45 -3.79 6.58
CA ASN A 37 -12.38 -2.70 6.91
C ASN A 37 -11.65 -1.49 7.50
N ASP A 38 -10.72 -1.69 8.44
CA ASP A 38 -9.91 -0.62 9.03
C ASP A 38 -9.07 0.10 7.95
N PHE A 39 -8.49 -0.65 7.01
CA PHE A 39 -7.78 -0.05 5.88
C PHE A 39 -8.70 0.85 5.04
N LEU A 40 -9.93 0.39 4.75
CA LEU A 40 -10.90 1.19 4.03
C LEU A 40 -11.35 2.42 4.82
N ASP A 41 -11.45 2.31 6.14
CA ASP A 41 -11.81 3.43 7.02
C ASP A 41 -10.73 4.51 6.99
N ILE A 42 -9.45 4.13 7.14
CA ILE A 42 -8.30 5.04 7.01
C ILE A 42 -8.31 5.74 5.65
N MET A 43 -8.57 5.01 4.56
CA MET A 43 -8.66 5.60 3.22
C MET A 43 -9.84 6.59 3.07
N LYS A 44 -10.96 6.35 3.77
CA LYS A 44 -12.09 7.29 3.81
C LYS A 44 -11.76 8.52 4.64
N GLU A 45 -11.16 8.36 5.82
CA GLU A 45 -10.71 9.47 6.66
C GLU A 45 -9.74 10.37 5.91
N PHE A 46 -8.81 9.79 5.15
CA PHE A 46 -7.89 10.54 4.29
C PHE A 46 -8.61 11.30 3.18
N ARG A 47 -9.56 10.66 2.48
CA ARG A 47 -10.37 11.33 1.44
C ARG A 47 -11.25 12.44 2.02
N SER A 48 -11.73 12.27 3.24
CA SER A 48 -12.50 13.27 3.96
C SER A 48 -11.64 14.38 4.56
N GLN A 49 -10.30 14.31 4.40
CA GLN A 49 -9.34 15.22 5.05
C GLN A 49 -9.46 15.25 6.58
N THR A 50 -9.99 14.17 7.17
CA THR A 50 -10.05 13.98 8.63
C THR A 50 -8.67 13.69 9.20
N ILE A 51 -7.85 12.97 8.44
CA ILE A 51 -6.46 12.66 8.76
C ILE A 51 -5.55 13.12 7.61
N ASP A 52 -4.41 13.71 7.95
CA ASP A 52 -3.39 14.10 6.98
C ASP A 52 -2.53 12.90 6.55
N ALA A 53 -1.66 13.12 5.55
CA ALA A 53 -0.67 12.14 5.09
C ALA A 53 0.10 11.44 6.23
N PRO A 54 0.68 12.14 7.23
CA PRO A 54 1.32 11.48 8.39
C PRO A 54 0.35 10.65 9.23
N GLY A 55 -0.92 11.04 9.33
CA GLY A 55 -1.96 10.29 10.03
C GLY A 55 -2.28 8.97 9.33
N VAL A 56 -2.44 9.00 8.01
CA VAL A 56 -2.56 7.79 7.17
C VAL A 56 -1.37 6.86 7.37
N ILE A 57 -0.15 7.40 7.29
CA ILE A 57 1.09 6.64 7.38
C ILE A 57 1.14 5.86 8.70
N ASN A 58 0.89 6.53 9.83
CA ASN A 58 0.94 5.91 11.14
C ASN A 58 -0.16 4.84 11.32
N ARG A 59 -1.37 5.12 10.84
CA ARG A 59 -2.50 4.18 10.89
C ARG A 59 -2.24 2.93 10.06
N VAL A 60 -1.78 3.09 8.82
CA VAL A 60 -1.44 1.98 7.91
C VAL A 60 -0.26 1.16 8.44
N SER A 61 0.76 1.82 8.98
CA SER A 61 1.91 1.16 9.60
C SER A 61 1.51 0.27 10.79
N ASN A 62 0.62 0.76 11.65
CA ASN A 62 0.13 -0.02 12.78
C ASN A 62 -0.83 -1.13 12.34
N LEU A 63 -1.68 -0.87 11.36
CA LEU A 63 -2.64 -1.84 10.84
C LEU A 63 -1.95 -3.05 10.20
N PHE A 64 -0.88 -2.81 9.46
CA PHE A 64 -0.09 -3.86 8.81
C PHE A 64 1.21 -4.19 9.57
N LYS A 65 1.26 -3.88 10.88
CA LYS A 65 2.42 -4.21 11.71
C LYS A 65 2.68 -5.71 11.67
N GLY A 66 3.92 -6.11 11.38
CA GLY A 66 4.31 -7.51 11.18
C GLY A 66 4.16 -8.03 9.75
N HIS A 67 3.61 -7.22 8.82
CA HIS A 67 3.48 -7.55 7.41
C HIS A 67 4.22 -6.52 6.53
N PRO A 68 5.57 -6.58 6.49
CA PRO A 68 6.39 -5.62 5.75
C PRO A 68 6.08 -5.62 4.25
N ASP A 69 5.74 -6.77 3.66
CA ASP A 69 5.39 -6.89 2.23
C ASP A 69 4.22 -5.98 1.84
N ILE A 70 3.20 -5.90 2.70
CA ILE A 70 2.02 -5.08 2.48
C ILE A 70 2.38 -3.59 2.61
N ILE A 71 3.17 -3.21 3.60
CA ILE A 71 3.61 -1.81 3.77
C ILE A 71 4.49 -1.35 2.60
N VAL A 72 5.40 -2.22 2.13
CA VAL A 72 6.24 -1.95 0.95
C VAL A 72 5.36 -1.76 -0.29
N GLY A 73 4.34 -2.59 -0.48
CA GLY A 73 3.34 -2.42 -1.53
C GLY A 73 2.67 -1.04 -1.47
N PHE A 74 2.22 -0.63 -0.27
CA PHE A 74 1.63 0.70 -0.07
C PHE A 74 2.59 1.84 -0.41
N ASN A 75 3.87 1.71 -0.04
CA ASN A 75 4.92 2.70 -0.32
C ASN A 75 5.20 2.92 -1.82
N THR A 76 4.77 2.00 -2.69
CA THR A 76 4.85 2.19 -4.15
C THR A 76 3.81 3.19 -4.67
N PHE A 77 2.68 3.32 -3.96
CA PHE A 77 1.61 4.27 -4.26
C PHE A 77 1.87 5.65 -3.66
N MET A 78 2.73 5.72 -2.64
CA MET A 78 3.12 6.97 -1.97
C MET A 78 4.32 7.60 -2.70
N PRO A 79 4.36 8.94 -2.83
CA PRO A 79 5.56 9.63 -3.27
C PRO A 79 6.75 9.35 -2.35
N PRO A 80 8.00 9.49 -2.82
CA PRO A 80 9.19 9.15 -2.03
C PRO A 80 9.33 9.96 -0.73
N TRP A 81 8.70 11.14 -0.64
CA TRP A 81 8.69 11.99 0.54
C TRP A 81 7.60 11.64 1.57
N TYR A 82 6.74 10.65 1.29
CA TYR A 82 5.66 10.18 2.18
C TYR A 82 5.72 8.67 2.45
N LYS A 83 6.87 8.03 2.24
CA LYS A 83 6.99 6.59 2.50
C LYS A 83 6.83 6.29 3.99
N ILE A 84 6.13 5.20 4.29
CA ILE A 84 6.03 4.60 5.61
C ILE A 84 7.35 3.89 5.93
N GLU A 85 8.01 4.28 7.02
CA GLU A 85 9.14 3.51 7.55
C GLU A 85 8.62 2.24 8.21
N VAL A 86 8.99 1.09 7.66
CA VAL A 86 8.69 -0.21 8.27
C VAL A 86 9.57 -0.33 9.51
N GLN A 87 9.03 -0.09 10.70
CA GLN A 87 9.71 -0.46 11.93
C GLN A 87 9.73 -2.00 12.03
N ALA A 88 10.84 -2.59 11.60
CA ALA A 88 11.16 -3.98 11.91
C ALA A 88 11.38 -4.06 13.43
N ASN A 89 10.48 -4.74 14.12
CA ASN A 89 10.52 -4.94 15.56
C ASN A 89 10.75 -6.41 15.88
#